data_AF-A0A9W8CH79-F1
#
_entry.id   AF-A0A9W8CH79-F1
#
_cell.length_a   1.000
_cell.length_b   1.000
_cell.length_c   1.000
_cell.angle_alpha   90.00
_cell.angle_beta   90.00
_cell.angle_gamma   90.00
#
_symmetry.space_group_name_H-M   'P 1'
#
loop_
_entity.id
_entity.type
_entity.pdbx_description
1 polymer ?
#
loop_
_entity_poly.entity_id
_entity_poly.type
_entity_poly.pdbx_seq_one_letter_code
_entity_poly.pdbx_strand_id
1 'polypeptide(L)'
;MMFTQMTVKETLAVSAQLRLSDKKYTKEEKTERVESVMRQLRLTNIADSKVIGSSSGQRGVSGGERKRVSIGIELVTDPAILVLDEPSSGLDSSSAEMVVSLTKEMAVQRKLCTLMTIHQPSAEMVAKFDKVIILAQGKLMYMGRVGEAVSHFEGLGFPSTHANPANFFIDLTTIDFSSSKAMHRSEVHVQALADAFIKHKESGMAIDSGNSVGSFASEIKTNCSRQDIDIDITKEVAAMTLYEPAPMNLWISELAILFKREWTLTVRNRSLLRGMLCEPLVMMIFLGFVYFQLGNSQASVQNRIG
;
A
#
# COMPACT_ATOMS: atom_id res chain seq x y z
N MET A 1 10.58 -0.51 -0.39
CA MET A 1 11.31 0.55 0.37
C MET A 1 11.91 0.07 1.70
N MET A 2 11.57 -1.13 2.21
CA MET A 2 12.14 -1.60 3.47
C MET A 2 13.48 -2.31 3.24
N PHE A 3 14.46 -2.00 4.06
CA PHE A 3 15.79 -2.61 4.01
C PHE A 3 16.10 -3.35 5.31
N THR A 4 16.93 -4.38 5.22
CA THR A 4 17.19 -5.31 6.35
C THR A 4 17.90 -4.66 7.53
N GLN A 5 18.83 -3.74 7.25
CA GLN A 5 19.67 -3.09 8.26
C GLN A 5 19.18 -1.69 8.68
N MET A 6 18.01 -1.26 8.20
CA MET A 6 17.40 0.01 8.60
C MET A 6 16.40 -0.17 9.74
N THR A 7 16.33 0.84 10.59
CA THR A 7 15.31 0.89 11.65
C THR A 7 13.97 1.35 11.09
N VAL A 8 12.90 1.17 11.87
CA VAL A 8 11.55 1.67 11.52
C VAL A 8 11.58 3.19 11.33
N LYS A 9 12.17 3.92 12.29
CA LYS A 9 12.27 5.39 12.26
C LYS A 9 13.05 5.87 11.04
N GLU A 10 14.17 5.23 10.73
CA GLU A 10 14.98 5.58 9.55
C GLU A 10 14.24 5.30 8.24
N THR A 11 13.51 4.19 8.16
CA THR A 11 12.76 3.82 6.95
C THR A 11 11.68 4.85 6.65
N LEU A 12 10.93 5.27 7.67
CA LEU A 12 9.93 6.34 7.54
C LEU A 12 10.57 7.70 7.26
N ALA A 13 11.70 8.02 7.90
CA ALA A 13 12.42 9.26 7.69
C ALA A 13 12.97 9.39 6.27
N VAL A 14 13.52 8.30 5.70
CA VAL A 14 13.98 8.31 4.30
C VAL A 14 12.80 8.47 3.34
N SER A 15 11.67 7.80 3.57
CA SER A 15 10.45 8.03 2.77
C SER A 15 10.00 9.50 2.84
N ALA A 16 9.99 10.08 4.04
CA ALA A 16 9.64 11.49 4.25
C ALA A 16 10.58 12.44 3.51
N GLN A 17 11.89 12.23 3.63
CA GLN A 17 12.89 13.08 3.00
C GLN A 17 12.82 13.04 1.48
N LEU A 18 12.54 11.87 0.89
CA LEU A 18 12.44 11.71 -0.56
C LEU A 18 11.13 12.25 -1.13
N ARG A 19 9.99 11.99 -0.46
CA ARG A 19 8.67 12.30 -1.01
C ARG A 19 8.11 13.66 -0.59
N LEU A 20 8.61 14.25 0.49
CA LEU A 20 8.24 15.61 0.92
C LEU A 20 9.26 16.61 0.38
N SER A 21 8.77 17.66 -0.29
CA SER A 21 9.60 18.72 -0.85
C SER A 21 10.35 19.52 0.21
N ASP A 22 11.65 19.75 0.01
CA ASP A 22 12.46 20.69 0.80
C ASP A 22 11.99 22.15 0.66
N LYS A 23 11.23 22.49 -0.40
CA LYS A 23 10.67 23.83 -0.60
C LYS A 23 9.49 24.13 0.31
N LYS A 24 8.69 23.09 0.61
CA LYS A 24 7.44 23.20 1.37
C LYS A 24 7.59 22.80 2.83
N TYR A 25 8.54 21.91 3.13
CA TYR A 25 8.69 21.32 4.45
C TYR A 25 10.13 21.46 4.94
N THR A 26 10.27 21.98 6.15
CA THR A 26 11.51 22.00 6.92
C THR A 26 11.89 20.59 7.38
N LYS A 27 13.15 20.40 7.82
CA LYS A 27 13.60 19.10 8.32
C LYS A 27 12.85 18.70 9.58
N GLU A 28 12.55 19.66 10.43
CA GLU A 28 11.84 19.53 11.69
C GLU A 28 10.39 19.07 11.45
N GLU A 29 9.68 19.71 10.51
CA GLU A 29 8.32 19.30 10.10
C GLU A 29 8.30 17.88 9.51
N LYS A 30 9.31 17.53 8.69
CA LYS A 30 9.42 16.15 8.16
C LYS A 30 9.59 15.14 9.31
N THR A 31 10.42 15.45 10.30
CA THR A 31 10.61 14.57 11.46
C THR A 31 9.38 14.48 12.34
N GLU A 32 8.69 15.59 12.59
CA GLU A 32 7.46 15.62 13.37
C GLU A 32 6.37 14.79 12.68
N ARG A 33 6.25 14.87 11.36
CA ARG A 33 5.29 14.07 10.59
C ARG A 33 5.58 12.57 10.70
N VAL A 34 6.86 12.19 10.64
CA VAL A 34 7.28 10.79 10.86
C VAL A 34 6.90 10.34 12.27
N GLU A 35 7.14 11.16 13.29
CA GLU A 35 6.77 10.84 14.67
C GLU A 35 5.25 10.75 14.88
N SER A 36 4.49 11.61 14.22
CA SER A 36 3.03 11.56 14.21
C SER A 36 2.51 10.26 13.60
N VAL A 37 3.03 9.87 12.43
CA VAL A 37 2.69 8.59 11.77
C VAL A 37 3.08 7.40 12.64
N MET A 38 4.26 7.42 13.27
CA MET A 38 4.69 6.34 14.18
C MET A 38 3.77 6.22 15.39
N ARG A 39 3.33 7.33 15.98
CA ARG A 39 2.37 7.33 17.10
C ARG A 39 1.03 6.74 16.68
N GLN A 40 0.49 7.18 15.55
CA GLN A 40 -0.78 6.73 15.01
C GLN A 40 -0.78 5.23 14.68
N LEU A 41 0.30 4.70 14.13
CA LEU A 41 0.42 3.28 13.79
C LEU A 41 0.94 2.41 14.95
N ARG A 42 1.06 2.99 16.16
CA ARG A 42 1.56 2.32 17.37
C ARG A 42 2.93 1.66 17.14
N LEU A 43 3.84 2.37 16.47
CA LEU A 43 5.19 1.93 16.13
C LEU A 43 6.28 2.52 17.04
N THR A 44 5.89 3.34 18.04
CA THR A 44 6.84 4.04 18.92
C THR A 44 7.79 3.09 19.65
N ASN A 45 7.28 1.96 20.12
CA ASN A 45 8.05 0.98 20.89
C ASN A 45 9.10 0.25 20.05
N ILE A 46 8.94 0.25 18.72
CA ILE A 46 9.83 -0.43 17.77
C ILE A 46 10.55 0.55 16.84
N ALA A 47 10.54 1.85 17.16
CA ALA A 47 11.12 2.90 16.32
C ALA A 47 12.60 2.62 15.97
N ASP A 48 13.39 2.17 16.94
CA ASP A 48 14.82 1.87 16.77
C ASP A 48 15.10 0.39 16.43
N SER A 49 14.06 -0.43 16.33
CA SER A 49 14.18 -1.83 15.92
C SER A 49 14.38 -1.94 14.41
N LYS A 50 15.18 -2.93 13.98
CA LYS A 50 15.38 -3.24 12.56
C LYS A 50 14.10 -3.83 11.96
N VAL A 51 13.72 -3.35 10.77
CA VAL A 51 12.43 -3.74 10.16
C VAL A 51 12.37 -5.23 9.80
N ILE A 52 13.36 -5.75 9.08
CA ILE A 52 13.36 -7.15 8.61
C ILE A 52 14.23 -8.04 9.52
N GLY A 53 15.27 -7.47 10.13
CA GLY A 53 16.28 -8.23 10.86
C GLY A 53 17.48 -8.60 9.99
N SER A 54 18.46 -9.27 10.58
CA SER A 54 19.69 -9.68 9.89
C SER A 54 19.67 -11.18 9.60
N SER A 55 20.28 -11.60 8.48
CA SER A 55 20.53 -13.01 8.16
C SER A 55 21.38 -13.73 9.21
N SER A 56 22.06 -12.97 10.09
CA SER A 56 22.88 -13.45 11.21
C SER A 56 22.10 -13.68 12.51
N GLY A 57 20.80 -13.99 12.44
CA GLY A 57 19.99 -14.38 13.62
C GLY A 57 19.37 -13.25 14.43
N GLN A 58 19.50 -11.98 14.04
CA GLN A 58 18.74 -10.89 14.66
C GLN A 58 17.31 -10.89 14.12
N ARG A 59 16.33 -11.21 15.00
CA ARG A 59 14.89 -11.06 14.69
C ARG A 59 14.57 -9.60 14.39
N GLY A 60 13.85 -9.36 13.29
CA GLY A 60 13.25 -8.07 12.97
C GLY A 60 11.91 -7.87 13.69
N VAL A 61 11.14 -6.88 13.25
CA VAL A 61 9.79 -6.66 13.76
C VAL A 61 8.83 -7.77 13.29
N SER A 62 7.71 -7.94 13.98
CA SER A 62 6.68 -8.92 13.62
C SER A 62 6.06 -8.64 12.24
N GLY A 63 5.38 -9.63 11.66
CA GLY A 63 4.70 -9.47 10.37
C GLY A 63 3.67 -8.34 10.37
N GLY A 64 2.87 -8.24 11.46
CA GLY A 64 1.86 -7.20 11.62
C GLY A 64 2.49 -5.81 11.76
N GLU A 65 3.54 -5.69 12.58
CA GLU A 65 4.32 -4.45 12.68
C GLU A 65 4.91 -4.05 11.33
N ARG A 66 5.48 -4.99 10.58
CA ARG A 66 6.02 -4.72 9.24
C ARG A 66 4.94 -4.20 8.30
N LYS A 67 3.72 -4.76 8.30
CA LYS A 67 2.62 -4.22 7.47
C LYS A 67 2.23 -2.81 7.92
N ARG A 68 2.18 -2.53 9.22
CA ARG A 68 1.97 -1.17 9.75
C ARG A 68 3.06 -0.20 9.28
N VAL A 69 4.34 -0.59 9.32
CA VAL A 69 5.43 0.23 8.76
C VAL A 69 5.21 0.51 7.28
N SER A 70 4.74 -0.48 6.50
CA SER A 70 4.45 -0.31 5.07
C SER A 70 3.37 0.73 4.82
N ILE A 71 2.29 0.69 5.61
CA ILE A 71 1.22 1.70 5.55
C ILE A 71 1.78 3.08 5.96
N GLY A 72 2.63 3.11 6.98
CA GLY A 72 3.30 4.33 7.43
C GLY A 72 4.15 5.00 6.35
N ILE A 73 4.88 4.21 5.54
CA ILE A 73 5.69 4.73 4.43
C ILE A 73 4.84 5.57 3.47
N GLU A 74 3.61 5.15 3.19
CA GLU A 74 2.68 5.89 2.32
C GLU A 74 2.01 7.06 3.06
N LEU A 75 1.57 6.86 4.30
CA LEU A 75 0.90 7.89 5.11
C LEU A 75 1.77 9.10 5.47
N VAL A 76 3.10 8.98 5.39
CA VAL A 76 4.03 10.11 5.57
C VAL A 76 3.80 11.21 4.54
N THR A 77 3.30 10.88 3.34
CA THR A 77 2.99 11.87 2.30
C THR A 77 1.63 12.53 2.46
N ASP A 78 0.81 12.03 3.40
CA ASP A 78 -0.55 12.47 3.65
C ASP A 78 -1.43 12.47 2.39
N PRO A 79 -1.60 11.28 1.78
CA PRO A 79 -2.37 11.17 0.54
C PRO A 79 -3.86 11.44 0.78
N ALA A 80 -4.58 11.87 -0.25
CA ALA A 80 -6.04 11.97 -0.21
C ALA A 80 -6.73 10.59 -0.38
N ILE A 81 -6.06 9.67 -1.09
CA ILE A 81 -6.55 8.32 -1.38
C ILE A 81 -5.44 7.32 -1.01
N LEU A 82 -5.78 6.31 -0.20
CA LEU A 82 -4.88 5.22 0.17
C LEU A 82 -5.44 3.92 -0.39
N VAL A 83 -4.66 3.25 -1.24
CA VAL A 83 -5.01 1.94 -1.79
C VAL A 83 -4.13 0.88 -1.14
N LEU A 84 -4.76 -0.14 -0.55
CA LEU A 84 -4.07 -1.22 0.15
C LEU A 84 -4.40 -2.56 -0.50
N ASP A 85 -3.37 -3.25 -0.97
CA ASP A 85 -3.53 -4.61 -1.47
C ASP A 85 -3.31 -5.62 -0.33
N GLU A 86 -4.35 -6.41 -0.06
CA GLU A 86 -4.43 -7.46 0.96
C GLU A 86 -3.66 -7.13 2.26
N PRO A 87 -4.13 -6.15 3.05
CA PRO A 87 -3.41 -5.72 4.23
C PRO A 87 -3.40 -6.75 5.36
N SER A 88 -4.33 -7.71 5.36
CA SER A 88 -4.44 -8.80 6.33
C SER A 88 -3.64 -10.06 5.97
N SER A 89 -3.08 -10.15 4.75
CA SER A 89 -2.44 -11.38 4.26
C SER A 89 -1.16 -11.71 5.04
N GLY A 90 -1.01 -12.99 5.41
CA GLY A 90 0.14 -13.51 6.15
C GLY A 90 0.20 -13.09 7.62
N LEU A 91 -0.90 -12.59 8.19
CA LEU A 91 -1.04 -12.23 9.60
C LEU A 91 -1.99 -13.19 10.32
N ASP A 92 -1.81 -13.32 11.63
CA ASP A 92 -2.83 -13.92 12.49
C ASP A 92 -4.07 -13.00 12.57
N SER A 93 -5.22 -13.57 12.95
CA SER A 93 -6.49 -12.85 12.99
C SER A 93 -6.44 -11.57 13.82
N SER A 94 -5.77 -11.60 14.98
CA SER A 94 -5.68 -10.45 15.88
C SER A 94 -4.80 -9.33 15.31
N SER A 95 -3.66 -9.67 14.71
CA SER A 95 -2.80 -8.70 14.04
C SER A 95 -3.46 -8.10 12.81
N ALA A 96 -4.17 -8.92 12.01
CA ALA A 96 -4.91 -8.45 10.84
C ALA A 96 -6.00 -7.45 11.23
N GLU A 97 -6.78 -7.77 12.26
CA GLU A 97 -7.82 -6.89 12.78
C GLU A 97 -7.24 -5.57 13.30
N MET A 98 -6.11 -5.62 14.01
CA MET A 98 -5.40 -4.43 14.47
C MET A 98 -4.97 -3.53 13.30
N VAL A 99 -4.42 -4.10 12.23
CA VAL A 99 -4.01 -3.34 11.03
C VAL A 99 -5.22 -2.65 10.40
N VAL A 100 -6.34 -3.35 10.22
CA VAL A 100 -7.57 -2.77 9.65
C VAL A 100 -8.15 -1.68 10.56
N SER A 101 -8.16 -1.91 11.87
CA SER A 101 -8.68 -0.94 12.85
C SER A 101 -7.89 0.36 12.83
N LEU A 102 -6.55 0.27 12.85
CA LEU A 102 -5.69 1.44 12.74
C LEU A 102 -5.88 2.16 11.40
N THR A 103 -6.01 1.40 10.32
CA THR A 103 -6.28 1.99 9.00
C THR A 103 -7.61 2.74 8.96
N LYS A 104 -8.65 2.21 9.62
CA LYS A 104 -9.95 2.87 9.77
C LYS A 104 -9.86 4.14 10.63
N GLU A 105 -9.17 4.08 11.76
CA GLU A 105 -8.90 5.26 12.61
C GLU A 105 -8.21 6.35 11.79
N MET A 106 -7.22 5.98 10.97
CA MET A 106 -6.51 6.90 10.09
C MET A 106 -7.40 7.50 9.00
N ALA A 107 -8.25 6.68 8.38
CA ALA A 107 -9.21 7.14 7.38
C ALA A 107 -10.13 8.23 7.94
N VAL A 108 -10.64 8.02 9.16
CA VAL A 108 -11.54 8.98 9.83
C VAL A 108 -10.80 10.25 10.25
N GLN A 109 -9.67 10.11 10.95
CA GLN A 109 -8.92 11.27 11.49
C GLN A 109 -8.42 12.21 10.39
N ARG A 110 -8.02 11.67 9.24
CA ARG A 110 -7.42 12.45 8.14
C ARG A 110 -8.38 12.75 6.99
N LYS A 111 -9.65 12.33 7.09
CA LYS A 111 -10.61 12.36 5.97
C LYS A 111 -10.02 11.67 4.71
N LEU A 112 -9.27 10.59 4.93
CA LEU A 112 -8.56 9.84 3.92
C LEU A 112 -9.50 8.79 3.31
N CYS A 113 -9.62 8.78 1.98
CA CYS A 113 -10.36 7.75 1.27
C CYS A 113 -9.51 6.48 1.18
N THR A 114 -9.87 5.43 1.93
CA THR A 114 -9.13 4.17 1.90
C THR A 114 -9.87 3.10 1.11
N LEU A 115 -9.21 2.53 0.10
CA LEU A 115 -9.66 1.35 -0.64
C LEU A 115 -8.75 0.17 -0.28
N MET A 116 -9.34 -0.98 0.06
CA MET A 116 -8.55 -2.17 0.35
C MET A 116 -9.18 -3.44 -0.22
N THR A 117 -8.34 -4.35 -0.70
CA THR A 117 -8.72 -5.73 -1.05
C THR A 117 -8.50 -6.61 0.17
N ILE A 118 -9.45 -7.47 0.54
CA ILE A 118 -9.30 -8.39 1.67
C ILE A 118 -9.77 -9.78 1.28
N HIS A 119 -8.86 -10.74 1.41
CA HIS A 119 -9.17 -12.15 1.29
C HIS A 119 -9.76 -12.66 2.61
N GLN A 120 -11.00 -13.15 2.56
CA GLN A 120 -11.71 -13.81 3.67
C GLN A 120 -11.69 -13.03 5.01
N PRO A 121 -12.36 -11.86 5.10
CA PRO A 121 -12.42 -11.11 6.35
C PRO A 121 -13.26 -11.81 7.42
N SER A 122 -12.87 -11.66 8.69
CA SER A 122 -13.71 -12.06 9.83
C SER A 122 -14.95 -11.17 9.95
N ALA A 123 -16.00 -11.66 10.60
CA ALA A 123 -17.23 -10.88 10.82
C ALA A 123 -16.96 -9.55 11.54
N GLU A 124 -16.07 -9.55 12.53
CA GLU A 124 -15.63 -8.35 13.26
C GLU A 124 -14.93 -7.34 12.35
N MET A 125 -14.15 -7.82 11.37
CA MET A 125 -13.50 -6.96 10.39
C MET A 125 -14.50 -6.35 9.41
N VAL A 126 -15.47 -7.14 8.94
CA VAL A 126 -16.54 -6.68 8.04
C VAL A 126 -17.35 -5.56 8.68
N ALA A 127 -17.64 -5.66 9.98
CA ALA A 127 -18.37 -4.63 10.73
C ALA A 127 -17.66 -3.27 10.78
N LYS A 128 -16.35 -3.20 10.46
CA LYS A 128 -15.58 -1.94 10.45
C LYS A 128 -15.60 -1.21 9.10
N PHE A 129 -16.09 -1.86 8.03
CA PHE A 129 -16.14 -1.26 6.71
C PHE A 129 -17.39 -0.39 6.52
N ASP A 130 -17.23 0.76 5.86
CA ASP A 130 -18.37 1.64 5.54
C ASP A 130 -19.13 1.12 4.32
N LYS A 131 -18.38 0.71 3.29
CA LYS A 131 -18.88 0.23 2.02
C LYS A 131 -18.14 -1.05 1.62
N VAL A 132 -18.82 -1.92 0.89
CA VAL A 132 -18.25 -3.13 0.29
C VAL A 132 -18.48 -3.11 -1.21
N ILE A 133 -17.46 -3.57 -1.94
CA ILE A 133 -17.52 -3.82 -3.38
C ILE A 133 -17.29 -5.32 -3.56
N ILE A 134 -18.26 -6.00 -4.15
CA ILE A 134 -18.20 -7.44 -4.40
C ILE A 134 -18.00 -7.64 -5.90
N LEU A 135 -16.86 -8.25 -6.25
CA LEU A 135 -16.46 -8.52 -7.63
C LEU A 135 -16.37 -10.03 -7.84
N ALA A 136 -16.87 -10.50 -8.98
CA ALA A 136 -16.79 -11.89 -9.40
C ALA A 136 -16.49 -11.94 -10.90
N GLN A 137 -15.45 -12.67 -11.33
CA GLN A 137 -15.02 -12.74 -12.74
C GLN A 137 -14.88 -11.36 -13.44
N GLY A 138 -14.41 -10.34 -12.71
CA GLY A 138 -14.30 -8.97 -13.25
C GLY A 138 -15.62 -8.22 -13.41
N LYS A 139 -16.75 -8.82 -13.00
CA LYS A 139 -18.08 -8.20 -12.99
C LYS A 139 -18.42 -7.71 -11.59
N LEU A 140 -19.18 -6.61 -11.52
CA LEU A 140 -19.65 -6.03 -10.27
C LEU A 140 -20.96 -6.68 -9.85
N MET A 141 -20.94 -7.36 -8.70
CA MET A 141 -22.13 -8.00 -8.13
C MET A 141 -22.86 -7.08 -7.16
N TYR A 142 -22.11 -6.26 -6.42
CA TYR A 142 -22.67 -5.32 -5.45
C TYR A 142 -21.67 -4.21 -5.14
N MET A 143 -22.18 -3.00 -4.94
CA MET A 143 -21.41 -1.86 -4.42
C MET A 143 -22.34 -1.01 -3.55
N GLY A 144 -22.08 -0.91 -2.26
CA GLY A 144 -22.95 -0.17 -1.35
C GLY A 144 -22.51 -0.25 0.09
N ARG A 145 -23.37 0.20 1.01
CA ARG A 145 -23.11 0.06 2.46
C ARG A 145 -23.10 -1.41 2.85
N VAL A 146 -22.26 -1.76 3.82
CA VAL A 146 -22.12 -3.16 4.27
C VAL A 146 -23.40 -3.70 4.87
N GLY A 147 -24.11 -2.89 5.66
CA GLY A 147 -25.37 -3.29 6.30
C GLY A 147 -26.51 -3.60 5.31
N GLU A 148 -26.47 -3.02 4.11
CA GLU A 148 -27.47 -3.24 3.06
C GLU A 148 -27.13 -4.44 2.17
N ALA A 149 -25.89 -4.93 2.21
CA ALA A 149 -25.41 -5.97 1.31
C ALA A 149 -26.15 -7.30 1.52
N VAL A 150 -26.40 -7.69 2.77
CA VAL A 150 -27.12 -8.94 3.08
C VAL A 150 -28.56 -8.86 2.57
N SER A 151 -29.28 -7.77 2.91
CA SER A 151 -30.66 -7.57 2.48
C SER A 151 -30.81 -7.49 0.96
N HIS A 152 -29.80 -6.98 0.24
CA HIS A 152 -29.78 -6.99 -1.22
C HIS A 152 -29.83 -8.41 -1.80
N PHE A 153 -28.97 -9.31 -1.31
CA PHE A 153 -28.96 -10.71 -1.79
C PHE A 153 -30.17 -11.51 -1.30
N GLU A 154 -30.70 -11.21 -0.12
CA GLU A 154 -31.96 -11.81 0.36
C GLU A 154 -33.14 -11.43 -0.54
N GLY A 155 -33.21 -10.17 -0.99
CA GLY A 155 -34.22 -9.71 -1.96
C GLY A 155 -34.11 -10.39 -3.33
N LEU A 156 -32.92 -10.89 -3.69
CA LEU A 156 -32.69 -11.70 -4.90
C LEU A 156 -33.02 -13.19 -4.69
N GLY A 157 -33.44 -13.59 -3.48
CA GLY A 157 -33.82 -14.95 -3.13
C GLY A 157 -32.69 -15.80 -2.53
N PHE A 158 -31.60 -15.19 -2.10
CA PHE A 158 -30.48 -15.87 -1.45
C PHE A 158 -30.46 -15.56 0.06
N PRO A 159 -31.03 -16.44 0.91
CA PRO A 159 -31.02 -16.21 2.35
C PRO A 159 -29.60 -16.33 2.92
N SER A 160 -29.25 -15.48 3.89
CA SER A 160 -27.94 -15.55 4.54
C SER A 160 -27.80 -16.88 5.30
N THR A 161 -26.88 -17.75 4.87
CA THR A 161 -26.64 -19.07 5.48
C THR A 161 -25.52 -19.06 6.52
N HIS A 162 -24.70 -18.02 6.56
CA HIS A 162 -23.47 -17.98 7.36
C HIS A 162 -23.56 -16.96 8.49
N ALA A 163 -22.97 -17.29 9.64
CA ALA A 163 -22.77 -16.34 10.74
C ALA A 163 -21.85 -15.17 10.32
N ASN A 164 -20.93 -15.39 9.36
CA ASN A 164 -20.10 -14.34 8.79
C ASN A 164 -20.67 -13.90 7.42
N PRO A 165 -21.12 -12.64 7.26
CA PRO A 165 -21.66 -12.16 5.99
C PRO A 165 -20.64 -12.21 4.84
N ALA A 166 -19.33 -12.07 5.12
CA ALA A 166 -18.33 -12.17 4.07
C ALA A 166 -18.21 -13.58 3.47
N ASN A 167 -18.34 -14.62 4.28
CA ASN A 167 -18.33 -16.00 3.77
C ASN A 167 -19.53 -16.22 2.85
N PHE A 168 -20.70 -15.72 3.25
CA PHE A 168 -21.89 -15.74 2.40
C PHE A 168 -21.66 -15.06 1.04
N PHE A 169 -21.05 -13.87 1.01
CA PHE A 169 -20.74 -13.18 -0.25
C PHE A 169 -19.72 -13.95 -1.12
N ILE A 170 -18.70 -14.53 -0.50
CA ILE A 170 -17.68 -15.31 -1.21
C ILE A 170 -18.30 -16.59 -1.78
N ASP A 171 -19.10 -17.32 -1.00
CA ASP A 171 -19.71 -18.58 -1.43
C ASP A 171 -20.72 -18.35 -2.58
N LEU A 172 -21.43 -17.22 -2.58
CA LEU A 172 -22.31 -16.83 -3.70
C LEU A 172 -21.56 -16.48 -4.98
N THR A 173 -20.33 -15.97 -4.86
CA THR A 173 -19.55 -15.46 -6.00
C THR A 173 -18.48 -16.41 -6.50
N THR A 174 -18.22 -17.50 -5.78
CA THR A 174 -17.21 -18.49 -6.11
C THR A 174 -17.69 -19.42 -7.22
N ILE A 175 -16.81 -19.72 -8.16
CA ILE A 175 -17.04 -20.70 -9.21
C ILE A 175 -16.57 -22.07 -8.71
N ASP A 176 -17.46 -23.05 -8.75
CA ASP A 176 -17.07 -24.43 -8.43
C ASP A 176 -16.37 -25.08 -9.63
N PHE A 177 -15.08 -25.36 -9.50
CA PHE A 177 -14.25 -26.02 -10.51
C PHE A 177 -14.23 -27.56 -10.37
N SER A 178 -15.02 -28.15 -9.46
CA SER A 178 -15.02 -29.60 -9.20
C SER A 178 -15.49 -30.45 -10.40
N SER A 179 -16.36 -29.89 -11.24
CA SER A 179 -16.95 -30.59 -12.39
C SER A 179 -17.34 -29.59 -13.48
N SER A 180 -17.25 -29.98 -14.75
CA SER A 180 -17.70 -29.13 -15.87
C SER A 180 -19.17 -28.70 -15.76
N LYS A 181 -20.04 -29.56 -15.19
CA LYS A 181 -21.46 -29.21 -14.96
C LYS A 181 -21.61 -28.20 -13.82
N ALA A 182 -20.84 -28.36 -12.75
CA ALA A 182 -20.86 -27.46 -11.59
C ALA A 182 -20.28 -26.08 -11.95
N MET A 183 -19.21 -26.06 -12.75
CA MET A 183 -18.60 -24.86 -13.29
C MET A 183 -19.61 -24.08 -14.14
N HIS A 184 -20.24 -24.73 -15.12
CA HIS A 184 -21.23 -24.05 -15.98
C HIS A 184 -22.42 -23.51 -15.19
N ARG A 185 -22.92 -24.27 -14.19
CA ARG A 185 -23.99 -23.81 -13.30
C ARG A 185 -23.57 -22.58 -12.49
N SER A 186 -22.35 -22.57 -11.97
CA SER A 186 -21.82 -21.46 -11.16
C SER A 186 -21.57 -20.22 -12.02
N GLU A 187 -21.07 -20.39 -13.25
CA GLU A 187 -20.90 -19.29 -14.20
C GLU A 187 -22.23 -18.63 -14.55
N VAL A 188 -23.24 -19.42 -14.91
CA VAL A 188 -24.59 -18.89 -15.20
C VAL A 188 -25.16 -18.16 -13.99
N HIS A 189 -24.94 -18.70 -12.78
CA HIS A 189 -25.37 -18.06 -11.54
C HIS A 189 -24.68 -16.69 -11.32
N VAL A 190 -23.35 -16.63 -11.43
CA VAL A 190 -22.59 -15.37 -11.29
C VAL A 190 -22.99 -14.36 -12.37
N GLN A 191 -23.26 -14.81 -13.59
CA GLN A 191 -23.77 -13.94 -14.66
C GLN A 191 -25.16 -13.36 -14.30
N ALA A 192 -26.07 -14.19 -13.82
CA ALA A 192 -27.40 -13.75 -13.41
C ALA A 192 -27.34 -12.72 -12.26
N LEU A 193 -26.43 -12.90 -11.29
CA LEU A 193 -26.21 -11.91 -10.23
C LEU A 193 -25.68 -10.58 -10.78
N ALA A 194 -24.75 -10.63 -11.73
CA ALA A 194 -24.24 -9.43 -12.40
C ALA A 194 -25.36 -8.66 -13.10
N ASP A 195 -26.20 -9.37 -13.86
CA ASP A 195 -27.28 -8.79 -14.64
C ASP A 195 -28.37 -8.23 -13.71
N ALA A 196 -28.66 -8.91 -12.60
CA ALA A 196 -29.56 -8.43 -11.57
C ALA A 196 -29.06 -7.13 -10.94
N PHE A 197 -27.75 -7.00 -10.69
CA PHE A 197 -27.17 -5.77 -10.17
C PHE A 197 -27.23 -4.61 -11.17
N ILE A 198 -26.94 -4.88 -12.46
CA ILE A 198 -27.07 -3.88 -13.53
C ILE A 198 -28.52 -3.40 -13.61
N LYS A 199 -29.48 -4.32 -13.61
CA LYS A 199 -30.92 -3.99 -13.62
C LYS A 199 -31.32 -3.20 -12.38
N HIS A 200 -30.83 -3.57 -11.19
CA HIS A 200 -31.11 -2.85 -9.95
C HIS A 200 -30.58 -1.41 -10.01
N LYS A 201 -29.39 -1.21 -10.57
CA LYS A 201 -28.80 0.12 -10.79
C LYS A 201 -29.59 0.96 -11.80
N GLU A 202 -30.10 0.35 -12.86
CA GLU A 202 -30.94 1.02 -13.87
C GLU A 202 -32.36 1.34 -13.37
N SER A 203 -32.90 0.51 -12.46
CA SER A 203 -34.26 0.64 -11.91
C SER A 203 -34.45 1.82 -10.93
N GLY A 204 -33.44 2.67 -10.74
CA GLY A 204 -33.61 3.96 -10.08
C GLY A 204 -33.68 3.93 -8.56
N MET A 205 -33.46 2.78 -7.89
CA MET A 205 -33.00 2.82 -6.50
C MET A 205 -31.53 3.22 -6.55
N ALA A 206 -31.29 4.53 -6.57
CA ALA A 206 -29.99 5.12 -6.33
C ALA A 206 -29.50 4.56 -4.99
N ILE A 207 -28.70 3.50 -5.05
CA ILE A 207 -27.80 3.14 -3.96
C ILE A 207 -27.15 4.46 -3.56
N ASP A 208 -27.12 4.78 -2.27
CA ASP A 208 -26.57 6.00 -1.67
C ASP A 208 -25.04 6.20 -1.95
N SER A 209 -24.52 5.49 -2.95
CA SER A 209 -23.26 5.71 -3.66
C SER A 209 -23.44 6.60 -4.91
N GLY A 210 -24.68 6.83 -5.37
CA GLY A 210 -25.04 7.65 -6.53
C GLY A 210 -25.57 9.05 -6.18
N ASN A 211 -26.02 9.32 -4.95
CA ASN A 211 -26.45 10.68 -4.58
C ASN A 211 -25.28 11.64 -4.27
N SER A 212 -24.04 11.17 -4.28
CA SER A 212 -22.84 12.04 -4.20
C SER A 212 -22.14 12.26 -5.55
N VAL A 213 -22.46 11.47 -6.58
CA VAL A 213 -21.83 11.58 -7.92
C VAL A 213 -22.86 11.80 -9.03
N GLY A 214 -24.06 11.22 -8.89
CA GLY A 214 -25.19 11.34 -9.81
C GLY A 214 -26.15 12.48 -9.50
N SER A 215 -26.44 12.79 -8.22
CA SER A 215 -27.22 13.99 -7.85
C SER A 215 -26.51 15.29 -8.29
N PHE A 216 -25.18 15.27 -8.38
CA PHE A 216 -24.40 16.39 -8.90
C PHE A 216 -24.43 16.49 -10.43
N ALA A 217 -24.67 15.39 -11.15
CA ALA A 217 -24.62 15.35 -12.61
C ALA A 217 -26.00 15.49 -13.27
N SER A 218 -27.09 15.08 -12.62
CA SER A 218 -28.45 15.18 -13.13
C SER A 218 -29.11 16.53 -12.84
N GLU A 219 -28.74 17.19 -11.74
CA GLU A 219 -29.30 18.49 -11.34
C GLU A 219 -28.78 19.65 -12.23
N ILE A 220 -27.68 19.43 -12.96
CA ILE A 220 -27.10 20.39 -13.93
C ILE A 220 -27.81 20.35 -15.29
N LYS A 221 -28.47 19.23 -15.66
CA LYS A 221 -29.01 19.07 -17.03
C LYS A 221 -30.47 19.50 -17.20
N THR A 222 -31.27 19.56 -16.14
CA THR A 222 -32.72 19.73 -16.28
C THR A 222 -33.25 21.14 -16.09
N ASN A 223 -32.48 22.08 -15.52
CA ASN A 223 -32.94 23.46 -15.34
C ASN A 223 -31.89 24.48 -15.79
N CYS A 224 -31.77 24.70 -17.11
CA CYS A 224 -31.20 25.96 -17.60
C CYS A 224 -31.69 26.31 -19.01
N SER A 225 -32.91 26.82 -19.07
CA SER A 225 -33.24 27.89 -20.01
C SER A 225 -32.34 29.08 -19.67
N ARG A 226 -31.24 29.22 -20.43
CA ARG A 226 -30.60 30.47 -20.85
C ARG A 226 -31.01 31.73 -20.05
N GLN A 227 -30.45 31.94 -18.85
CA GLN A 227 -30.22 33.25 -18.21
C GLN A 227 -29.55 33.09 -16.82
N ASP A 228 -28.31 33.57 -16.75
CA ASP A 228 -27.54 34.08 -15.60
C ASP A 228 -27.91 33.62 -14.17
N ILE A 229 -27.18 32.64 -13.65
CA ILE A 229 -27.02 32.39 -12.20
C ILE A 229 -25.55 32.00 -11.92
N ASP A 230 -24.73 33.01 -11.65
CA ASP A 230 -23.43 32.88 -11.00
C ASP A 230 -23.66 32.47 -9.52
N ILE A 231 -23.44 31.19 -9.20
CA ILE A 231 -23.30 30.70 -7.82
C ILE A 231 -22.01 29.88 -7.75
N ASP A 232 -20.91 30.57 -7.48
CA ASP A 232 -19.85 30.24 -6.51
C ASP A 232 -19.68 28.75 -6.11
N ILE A 233 -19.46 27.87 -7.08
CA ILE A 233 -18.75 26.59 -6.87
C ILE A 233 -17.26 26.95 -6.73
N THR A 234 -16.95 27.67 -5.65
CA THR A 234 -15.67 28.36 -5.46
C THR A 234 -14.55 27.36 -5.29
N LYS A 235 -13.65 27.30 -6.28
CA LYS A 235 -12.19 27.07 -6.20
C LYS A 235 -11.62 25.90 -5.36
N GLU A 236 -12.18 25.51 -4.22
CA GLU A 236 -11.67 24.47 -3.31
C GLU A 236 -11.78 23.05 -3.90
N VAL A 237 -12.91 22.68 -4.52
CA VAL A 237 -13.09 21.35 -5.12
C VAL A 237 -12.30 21.22 -6.45
N ALA A 238 -12.20 22.32 -7.19
CA ALA A 238 -11.33 22.41 -8.37
C ALA A 238 -9.83 22.43 -7.98
N ALA A 239 -9.47 23.04 -6.85
CA ALA A 239 -8.11 22.98 -6.30
C ALA A 239 -7.75 21.57 -5.81
N MET A 240 -8.75 20.78 -5.37
CA MET A 240 -8.56 19.37 -5.01
C MET A 240 -8.21 18.48 -6.21
N THR A 241 -8.59 18.88 -7.42
CA THR A 241 -8.30 18.16 -8.69
C THR A 241 -7.11 18.73 -9.46
N LEU A 242 -6.72 19.99 -9.21
CA LEU A 242 -5.47 20.59 -9.67
C LEU A 242 -4.36 20.31 -8.65
N TYR A 243 -4.02 19.03 -8.46
CA TYR A 243 -2.78 18.68 -7.77
C TYR A 243 -1.64 19.10 -8.70
N GLU A 244 -1.12 20.32 -8.53
CA GLU A 244 0.21 20.64 -9.03
C GLU A 244 1.13 19.50 -8.59
N PRO A 245 1.95 18.92 -9.49
CA PRO A 245 2.85 17.86 -9.09
C PRO A 245 3.65 18.37 -7.89
N ALA A 246 3.55 17.65 -6.76
CA ALA A 246 4.15 18.10 -5.52
C ALA A 246 5.60 18.51 -5.81
N PRO A 247 6.03 19.72 -5.37
CA PRO A 247 7.29 20.27 -5.80
C PRO A 247 8.41 19.26 -5.55
N MET A 248 9.03 18.76 -6.61
CA MET A 248 10.05 17.71 -6.46
C MET A 248 11.27 18.27 -5.74
N ASN A 249 11.97 17.39 -5.03
CA ASN A 249 13.28 17.72 -4.51
C ASN A 249 14.27 17.90 -5.66
N LEU A 250 15.39 18.56 -5.39
CA LEU A 250 16.46 18.60 -6.37
C LEU A 250 17.03 17.19 -6.51
N TRP A 251 17.31 16.77 -7.75
CA TRP A 251 17.90 15.44 -8.00
C TRP A 251 19.17 15.17 -7.17
N ILE A 252 19.99 16.20 -6.93
CA ILE A 252 21.20 16.10 -6.11
C ILE A 252 20.86 15.85 -4.63
N SER A 253 19.81 16.46 -4.09
CA SER A 253 19.42 16.22 -2.69
C SER A 253 18.84 14.81 -2.53
N GLU A 254 18.02 14.36 -3.48
CA GLU A 254 17.55 12.96 -3.52
C GLU A 254 18.71 11.97 -3.64
N LEU A 255 19.67 12.24 -4.54
CA LEU A 255 20.87 11.42 -4.70
C LEU A 255 21.69 11.39 -3.40
N ALA A 256 21.86 12.52 -2.72
CA ALA A 256 22.58 12.59 -1.45
C ALA A 256 21.87 11.80 -0.35
N ILE A 257 20.54 11.83 -0.29
CA ILE A 257 19.74 11.03 0.66
C ILE A 257 19.90 9.54 0.36
N LEU A 258 19.78 9.14 -0.90
CA LEU A 258 19.95 7.75 -1.33
C LEU A 258 21.38 7.26 -1.06
N PHE A 259 22.38 8.07 -1.37
CA PHE A 259 23.79 7.76 -1.11
C PHE A 259 24.05 7.61 0.39
N LYS A 260 23.55 8.53 1.22
CA LYS A 260 23.67 8.44 2.68
C LYS A 260 23.00 7.17 3.22
N ARG A 261 21.81 6.83 2.71
CA ARG A 261 21.11 5.59 3.07
C ARG A 261 21.93 4.37 2.69
N GLU A 262 22.42 4.31 1.45
CA GLU A 262 23.19 3.18 0.94
C GLU A 262 24.50 3.01 1.71
N TRP A 263 25.23 4.11 1.93
CA TRP A 263 26.42 4.13 2.78
C TRP A 263 26.15 3.57 4.17
N THR A 264 25.04 3.99 4.79
CA THR A 264 24.62 3.48 6.11
C THR A 264 24.35 1.98 6.09
N LEU A 265 23.68 1.49 5.03
CA LEU A 265 23.42 0.06 4.84
C LEU A 265 24.72 -0.74 4.66
N THR A 266 25.64 -0.25 3.81
CA THR A 266 26.93 -0.89 3.56
C THR A 266 27.78 -0.94 4.82
N VAL A 267 27.91 0.17 5.56
CA VAL A 267 28.69 0.23 6.80
C VAL A 267 28.11 -0.68 7.89
N ARG A 268 26.78 -0.79 7.98
CA ARG A 268 26.13 -1.69 8.96
C ARG A 268 26.24 -3.16 8.58
N ASN A 269 26.36 -3.48 7.29
CA ASN A 269 26.58 -4.84 6.83
C ASN A 269 28.06 -5.24 6.95
N ARG A 270 28.49 -5.53 8.19
CA ARG A 270 29.88 -5.92 8.51
C ARG A 270 30.35 -7.14 7.72
N SER A 271 29.45 -8.08 7.39
CA SER A 271 29.80 -9.27 6.62
C SER A 271 30.20 -8.92 5.19
N LEU A 272 29.39 -8.09 4.54
CA LEU A 272 29.70 -7.60 3.19
C LEU A 272 30.97 -6.74 3.19
N LEU A 273 31.12 -5.83 4.16
CA LEU A 273 32.27 -4.95 4.25
C LEU A 273 33.58 -5.73 4.48
N ARG A 274 33.55 -6.77 5.31
CA ARG A 274 34.68 -7.69 5.48
C ARG A 274 35.00 -8.43 4.19
N GLY A 275 33.99 -8.96 3.49
CA GLY A 275 34.19 -9.61 2.19
C GLY A 275 34.85 -8.70 1.17
N MET A 276 34.32 -7.49 1.00
CA MET A 276 34.84 -6.47 0.07
C MET A 276 36.27 -6.02 0.40
N LEU A 277 36.69 -6.04 1.68
CA LEU A 277 38.06 -5.71 2.06
C LEU A 277 39.01 -6.91 1.96
N CYS A 278 38.56 -8.09 2.36
CA CYS A 278 39.39 -9.30 2.38
C CYS A 278 39.71 -9.80 0.97
N GLU A 279 38.74 -9.79 0.04
CA GLU A 279 38.93 -10.29 -1.33
C GLU A 279 40.10 -9.59 -2.06
N PRO A 280 40.14 -8.25 -2.19
CA PRO A 280 41.24 -7.57 -2.87
C PRO A 280 42.54 -7.67 -2.08
N LEU A 281 42.51 -7.77 -0.74
CA LEU A 281 43.71 -8.00 0.06
C LEU A 281 44.35 -9.36 -0.26
N VAL A 282 43.54 -10.42 -0.36
CA VAL A 282 44.03 -11.75 -0.73
C VAL A 282 44.58 -11.74 -2.15
N MET A 283 43.87 -11.11 -3.10
CA MET A 283 44.36 -10.97 -4.47
C MET A 283 45.65 -10.15 -4.53
N MET A 284 45.78 -9.07 -3.76
CA MET A 284 46.98 -8.25 -3.68
C MET A 284 48.17 -9.04 -3.12
N ILE A 285 47.94 -9.85 -2.07
CA ILE A 285 48.98 -10.73 -1.51
C ILE A 285 49.39 -11.79 -2.54
N PHE A 286 48.42 -12.39 -3.25
CA PHE A 286 48.68 -13.41 -4.25
C PHE A 286 49.47 -12.86 -5.44
N LEU A 287 49.02 -11.76 -6.05
CA LEU A 287 49.75 -11.07 -7.13
C LEU A 287 51.12 -10.59 -6.64
N GLY A 288 51.18 -10.04 -5.43
CA GLY A 288 52.44 -9.59 -4.81
C GLY A 288 53.45 -10.72 -4.62
N PHE A 289 53.00 -11.93 -4.32
CA PHE A 289 53.86 -13.11 -4.20
C PHE A 289 54.29 -13.66 -5.57
N VAL A 290 53.36 -13.76 -6.54
CA VAL A 290 53.66 -14.22 -7.91
C VAL A 290 54.69 -13.33 -8.60
N TYR A 291 54.59 -12.02 -8.39
CA TYR A 291 55.49 -11.02 -8.97
C TYR A 291 56.52 -10.51 -7.95
N PHE A 292 56.80 -11.29 -6.90
CA PHE A 292 57.80 -10.93 -5.90
C PHE A 292 59.20 -10.95 -6.54
N GLN A 293 59.93 -9.83 -6.44
CA GLN A 293 61.29 -9.67 -6.98
C GLN A 293 61.43 -9.86 -8.50
N LEU A 294 60.62 -9.20 -9.33
CA LEU A 294 60.97 -9.09 -10.76
C LEU A 294 62.33 -8.42 -10.92
N GLY A 295 63.29 -9.15 -11.51
CA GLY A 295 64.55 -8.59 -11.96
C GLY A 295 64.37 -7.56 -13.09
N ASN A 296 65.49 -7.00 -13.54
CA ASN A 296 65.55 -6.09 -14.71
C ASN A 296 66.05 -6.84 -15.97
N SER A 297 65.54 -8.06 -16.20
CA SER A 297 65.85 -8.89 -17.36
C SER A 297 64.79 -8.73 -18.46
N GLN A 298 65.11 -9.07 -19.71
CA GLN A 298 64.17 -9.01 -20.85
C GLN A 298 62.95 -9.93 -20.63
N ALA A 299 63.11 -11.06 -19.92
CA ALA A 299 62.00 -11.92 -19.49
C ALA A 299 61.10 -11.21 -18.45
N SER A 300 61.67 -10.32 -17.64
CA SER A 300 60.95 -9.49 -16.67
C SER A 300 60.14 -8.40 -17.33
N VAL A 301 60.54 -7.93 -18.52
CA VAL A 301 59.77 -6.97 -19.33
C VAL A 301 58.47 -7.61 -19.85
N GLN A 302 58.54 -8.87 -20.31
CA GLN A 302 57.33 -9.63 -20.68
C GLN A 302 56.40 -9.83 -19.47
N ASN A 303 56.92 -10.21 -18.30
CA ASN A 303 56.12 -10.37 -17.08
C ASN A 303 55.44 -9.08 -16.58
N ARG A 304 55.93 -7.88 -16.97
CA ARG A 304 55.30 -6.58 -16.60
C ARG A 304 54.24 -6.11 -17.58
N ILE A 305 54.29 -6.56 -18.83
CA ILE A 305 53.36 -6.14 -19.90
C ILE A 305 52.09 -7.00 -19.89
N GLY A 306 52.14 -8.18 -19.25
CA GLY A 306 51.05 -9.15 -19.18
C GLY A 306 51.32 -10.32 -20.11
#